data_AF-A0A0C9TJE6-F1
#
_entry.id   AF-A0A0C9TJE6-F1
#
_cell.length_a   1.000
_cell.length_b   1.000
_cell.length_c   1.000
_cell.angle_alpha   90.00
_cell.angle_beta   90.00
_cell.angle_gamma   90.00
#
_symmetry.space_group_name_H-M   'P 1'
#
loop_
_entity.id
_entity.type
_entity.pdbx_description
1 polymer ?
#
loop_
_entity_poly.entity_id
_entity_poly.type
_entity_poly.pdbx_seq_one_letter_code
_entity_poly.pdbx_strand_id
1 'polypeptide(L)'
;MCLSGTKLCLLWNAAKSSEFGYWKHGDLSTQDFNQLEQRKADLSKAASTSNMTLEQLLQATDFTPGDRCETVVGTPGFKEVLEKQTKTLLDPDLRALLNGAKFTHLFGDNTMWNIIYAAWVMESRVKEANNPQTHIEFKVMKGANHFLMWDEPEVCMKELLSCMEY
;
A
#
# COMPACT_ATOMS: atom_id res chain seq x y z
N MET A 1 -28.37 -8.25 -5.92
CA MET A 1 -28.86 -6.95 -5.41
C MET A 1 -27.85 -6.48 -4.37
N CYS A 2 -27.16 -5.37 -4.66
CA CYS A 2 -25.92 -4.92 -4.00
C CYS A 2 -26.07 -4.66 -2.49
N LEU A 3 -25.15 -5.22 -1.69
CA LEU A 3 -25.00 -4.87 -0.29
C LEU A 3 -23.86 -3.86 -0.11
N SER A 4 -24.27 -2.62 0.13
CA SER A 4 -23.75 -1.68 1.11
C SER A 4 -22.23 -1.61 1.37
N GLY A 5 -21.61 -0.58 0.80
CA GLY A 5 -20.92 0.46 1.57
C GLY A 5 -20.01 0.02 2.71
N THR A 6 -18.88 -0.60 2.38
CA THR A 6 -17.76 -0.67 3.32
C THR A 6 -16.85 0.53 3.05
N LYS A 7 -16.94 1.57 3.88
CA LYS A 7 -15.92 2.62 3.91
C LYS A 7 -14.67 2.00 4.54
N LEU A 8 -13.68 1.70 3.72
CA LEU A 8 -12.35 1.32 4.19
C LEU A 8 -11.75 2.53 4.89
N CYS A 9 -11.67 2.48 6.22
CA CYS A 9 -11.14 3.53 7.07
C CYS A 9 -9.73 3.12 7.47
N LEU A 10 -8.72 3.63 6.77
CA LEU A 10 -7.32 3.53 7.17
C LEU A 10 -7.01 4.76 8.03
N LEU A 11 -7.33 4.69 9.33
CA LEU A 11 -6.60 5.51 10.30
C LEU A 11 -5.40 4.69 10.73
N TRP A 12 -4.23 5.23 10.41
CA TRP A 12 -2.95 4.70 10.88
C TRP A 12 -2.38 5.72 11.85
N ASN A 13 -2.00 5.21 13.02
CA ASN A 13 -1.66 5.95 14.22
C ASN A 13 -0.61 7.04 13.93
N ALA A 14 -0.96 8.31 14.17
CA ALA A 14 -0.16 9.51 13.90
C ALA A 14 1.07 9.66 14.83
N ALA A 15 1.84 8.60 15.01
CA ALA A 15 3.05 8.59 15.82
C ALA A 15 4.27 8.87 14.95
N LYS A 16 4.48 10.19 14.72
CA LYS A 16 5.62 10.85 14.09
C LYS A 16 5.49 11.03 12.57
N SER A 17 5.86 12.24 12.14
CA SER A 17 5.85 12.80 10.78
C SER A 17 6.48 11.95 9.65
N SER A 18 6.96 10.74 9.94
CA SER A 18 7.63 9.85 9.00
C SER A 18 6.67 9.11 8.07
N GLU A 19 5.43 8.85 8.47
CA GLU A 19 4.49 8.03 7.69
C GLU A 19 3.83 8.81 6.55
N PHE A 20 3.56 10.09 6.75
CA PHE A 20 3.17 11.04 5.70
C PHE A 20 4.38 11.56 4.91
N GLY A 21 5.58 11.10 5.25
CA GLY A 21 6.83 11.58 4.69
C GLY A 21 7.17 10.94 3.35
N TYR A 22 8.12 11.55 2.66
CA TYR A 22 8.80 10.96 1.52
C TYR A 22 10.04 10.22 2.00
N TRP A 23 10.43 9.17 1.30
CA TRP A 23 11.61 8.39 1.62
C TRP A 23 12.50 8.29 0.39
N LYS A 24 13.82 8.37 0.59
CA LYS A 24 14.79 8.28 -0.51
C LYS A 24 15.53 6.97 -0.42
N HIS A 25 15.13 6.01 -1.24
CA HIS A 25 15.81 4.73 -1.35
C HIS A 25 16.96 4.78 -2.37
N GLY A 26 17.80 3.76 -2.35
CA GLY A 26 18.83 3.50 -3.36
C GLY A 26 18.23 2.91 -4.64
N ASP A 27 18.95 1.98 -5.27
CA ASP A 27 18.51 1.38 -6.53
C ASP A 27 17.47 0.27 -6.30
N LEU A 28 16.19 0.62 -6.47
CA LEU A 28 15.07 -0.31 -6.32
C LEU A 28 15.03 -1.42 -7.38
N SER A 29 15.72 -1.28 -8.52
CA SER A 29 15.73 -2.30 -9.57
C SER A 29 16.46 -3.58 -9.13
N THR A 30 17.34 -3.46 -8.13
CA THR A 30 18.11 -4.57 -7.56
C THR A 30 17.29 -5.48 -6.65
N GLN A 31 16.13 -5.00 -6.15
CA GLN A 31 15.35 -5.64 -5.09
C GLN A 31 16.18 -6.02 -3.84
N ASP A 32 17.25 -5.27 -3.56
CA ASP A 32 18.09 -5.44 -2.37
C ASP A 32 17.52 -4.63 -1.19
N PHE A 33 17.23 -5.32 -0.09
CA PHE A 33 16.72 -4.70 1.13
C PHE A 33 17.63 -3.61 1.68
N ASN A 34 18.95 -3.71 1.48
CA ASN A 34 19.91 -2.70 1.94
C ASN A 34 19.81 -1.38 1.16
N GLN A 35 19.14 -1.37 0.01
CA GLN A 35 18.84 -0.15 -0.74
C GLN A 35 17.66 0.61 -0.12
N LEU A 36 16.87 -0.02 0.76
CA LEU A 36 15.71 0.63 1.36
C LEU A 36 16.11 1.43 2.61
N GLU A 37 15.99 2.76 2.53
CA GLU A 37 16.01 3.64 3.70
C GLU A 37 14.86 3.31 4.68
N GLN A 38 15.21 3.04 5.93
CA GLN A 38 14.32 2.51 6.96
C GLN A 38 14.05 3.47 8.12
N ARG A 39 14.88 4.50 8.27
CA ARG A 39 14.93 5.34 9.47
C ARG A 39 14.77 6.83 9.19
N LYS A 40 15.17 7.30 8.01
CA LYS A 40 15.23 8.72 7.67
C LYS A 40 14.30 9.05 6.51
N ALA A 41 13.26 9.83 6.81
CA ALA A 41 12.48 10.49 5.77
C ALA A 41 13.35 11.52 5.02
N ASP A 42 13.04 11.71 3.74
CA ASP A 42 13.59 12.74 2.88
C ASP A 42 13.01 14.11 3.26
N LEU A 43 13.80 14.91 3.97
CA LEU A 43 13.41 16.24 4.41
C LEU A 43 13.40 17.29 3.29
N SER A 44 13.84 16.95 2.07
CA SER A 44 13.75 17.85 0.92
C SER A 44 12.32 18.00 0.39
N LYS A 45 11.42 17.08 0.77
CA LYS A 45 9.99 17.16 0.48
C LYS A 45 9.21 17.27 1.79
N ALA A 46 8.19 18.13 1.77
CA ALA A 46 7.29 18.26 2.89
C ALA A 46 6.41 17.01 3.00
N ALA A 47 6.07 16.59 4.22
CA ALA A 47 5.12 15.50 4.42
C ALA A 47 3.71 15.90 3.95
N SER A 48 2.89 14.94 3.52
CA SER A 48 1.57 15.22 2.91
C SER A 48 0.63 16.07 3.78
N THR A 49 0.78 15.96 5.10
CA THR A 49 -0.02 16.71 6.08
C THR A 49 0.63 18.00 6.57
N SER A 50 1.83 18.34 6.10
CA SER A 50 2.60 19.48 6.64
C SER A 50 1.92 20.83 6.43
N ASN A 51 1.09 20.93 5.39
CA ASN A 51 0.40 22.16 5.02
C ASN A 51 -1.05 22.21 5.55
N MET A 52 -1.48 21.20 6.30
CA MET A 52 -2.82 21.17 6.90
C MET A 52 -2.85 21.97 8.20
N THR A 53 -3.89 22.77 8.39
CA THR A 53 -4.18 23.36 9.70
C THR A 53 -4.62 22.28 10.69
N LEU A 54 -4.57 22.59 12.00
CA LEU A 54 -5.11 21.68 13.01
C LEU A 54 -6.58 21.35 12.75
N GLU A 55 -7.39 22.32 12.32
CA GLU A 55 -8.80 22.10 11.99
C GLU A 55 -8.96 21.11 10.83
N GLN A 56 -8.17 21.27 9.76
CA GLN A 56 -8.19 20.35 8.61
C GLN A 56 -7.75 18.95 9.02
N LEU A 57 -6.72 18.82 9.85
CA LEU A 57 -6.28 17.53 10.39
C LEU A 57 -7.40 16.86 11.19
N LEU A 58 -8.07 17.60 12.07
CA LEU A 58 -9.19 17.08 12.87
C LEU A 58 -10.40 16.70 12.00
N GLN A 59 -10.67 17.42 10.92
CA GLN A 59 -11.74 17.07 9.96
C GLN A 59 -11.40 15.82 9.13
N ALA A 60 -10.12 15.59 8.83
CA ALA A 60 -9.64 14.44 8.08
C ALA A 60 -9.45 13.17 8.93
N THR A 61 -9.53 13.29 10.26
CA THR A 61 -9.22 12.22 11.22
C THR A 61 -10.48 11.80 11.97
N ASP A 62 -10.88 10.52 11.85
CA ASP A 62 -11.91 9.94 12.70
C ASP A 62 -11.25 9.21 13.88
N PHE A 63 -11.39 9.74 15.09
CA PHE A 63 -10.80 9.13 16.29
C PHE A 63 -11.65 7.98 16.86
N THR A 64 -12.86 7.77 16.36
CA THR A 64 -13.80 6.74 16.86
C THR A 64 -13.30 5.31 16.66
N PRO A 65 -12.68 4.95 15.51
CA PRO A 65 -12.30 3.57 15.22
C PRO A 65 -11.08 3.07 15.98
N GLY A 66 -10.24 3.94 16.57
CA GLY A 66 -8.91 3.65 17.14
C GLY A 66 -8.66 2.19 17.54
N ASP A 67 -8.90 1.84 18.80
CA ASP A 67 -8.64 0.49 19.34
C ASP A 67 -9.45 -0.64 18.68
N ARG A 68 -10.48 -0.31 17.88
CA ARG A 68 -11.35 -1.31 17.21
C ARG A 68 -10.86 -1.69 15.82
N CYS A 69 -10.12 -0.80 15.16
CA CYS A 69 -9.70 -0.97 13.76
C CYS A 69 -8.19 -0.99 13.58
N GLU A 70 -7.42 -0.49 14.55
CA GLU A 70 -5.96 -0.52 14.53
C GLU A 70 -5.44 -1.83 15.11
N THR A 71 -5.49 -2.90 14.31
CA THR A 71 -4.80 -4.13 14.67
C THR A 71 -3.38 -4.11 14.14
N VAL A 72 -2.39 -4.27 15.03
CA VAL A 72 -0.98 -4.33 14.64
C VAL A 72 -0.70 -5.64 13.89
N VAL A 73 -0.86 -5.58 12.56
CA VAL A 73 -0.68 -6.73 11.64
C VAL A 73 0.77 -7.24 11.59
N GLY A 74 1.74 -6.44 12.04
CA GLY A 74 3.15 -6.83 12.13
C GLY A 74 3.51 -7.68 13.35
N THR A 75 2.55 -8.06 14.19
CA THR A 75 2.82 -8.89 15.38
C THR A 75 2.87 -10.38 15.04
N PRO A 76 3.63 -11.21 15.79
CA PRO A 76 3.70 -12.65 15.55
C PRO A 76 2.34 -13.36 15.50
N GLY A 77 1.34 -12.87 16.25
CA GLY A 77 -0.01 -13.42 16.26
C GLY A 77 -0.76 -13.29 14.92
N PHE A 78 -0.35 -12.34 14.07
CA PHE A 78 -0.96 -12.13 12.75
C PHE A 78 -0.27 -12.88 11.61
N LYS A 79 0.90 -13.49 11.87
CA LYS A 79 1.68 -14.17 10.85
C LYS A 79 0.86 -15.21 10.08
N GLU A 80 0.14 -16.09 10.79
CA GLU A 80 -0.68 -17.12 10.15
C GLU A 80 -1.84 -16.55 9.33
N VAL A 81 -2.45 -15.46 9.81
CA VAL A 81 -3.53 -14.77 9.09
C VAL A 81 -2.99 -14.20 7.78
N LEU A 82 -1.86 -13.50 7.82
CA LEU A 82 -1.21 -12.95 6.64
C LEU A 82 -0.79 -14.06 5.67
N GLU A 83 -0.20 -15.14 6.15
CA GLU A 83 0.18 -16.28 5.32
C GLU A 83 -1.04 -16.93 4.64
N LYS A 84 -2.14 -17.11 5.37
CA LYS A 84 -3.39 -17.65 4.80
C LYS A 84 -4.00 -16.70 3.77
N GLN A 85 -4.04 -15.40 4.05
CA GLN A 85 -4.52 -14.40 3.09
C GLN A 85 -3.69 -14.39 1.80
N THR A 86 -2.35 -14.44 1.91
CA THR A 86 -1.49 -14.53 0.72
C THR A 86 -1.73 -15.81 -0.06
N LYS A 87 -1.86 -16.96 0.63
CA LYS A 87 -2.16 -18.24 -0.03
C LYS A 87 -3.49 -18.18 -0.76
N THR A 88 -4.53 -17.63 -0.14
CA THR A 88 -5.84 -17.44 -0.77
C THR A 88 -5.78 -16.56 -2.01
N LEU A 89 -4.99 -15.48 -1.98
CA LEU A 89 -4.81 -14.60 -3.13
C LEU A 89 -4.10 -15.29 -4.31
N LEU A 90 -3.25 -16.27 -4.02
CA LEU A 90 -2.46 -17.03 -5.00
C LEU A 90 -2.99 -18.46 -5.22
N ASP A 91 -4.20 -18.76 -4.75
CA ASP A 91 -4.86 -20.05 -4.94
C ASP A 91 -5.69 -19.98 -6.24
N PRO A 92 -5.41 -20.81 -7.25
CA PRO A 92 -6.11 -20.77 -8.54
C PRO A 92 -7.62 -21.05 -8.44
N ASP A 93 -8.03 -21.95 -7.54
CA ASP A 93 -9.44 -22.33 -7.37
C ASP A 93 -10.21 -21.18 -6.72
N LEU A 94 -9.62 -20.53 -5.71
CA LEU A 94 -10.21 -19.34 -5.11
C LEU A 94 -10.19 -18.13 -6.04
N ARG A 95 -9.16 -18.00 -6.89
CA ARG A 95 -9.08 -16.97 -7.94
C ARG A 95 -10.16 -17.15 -9.00
N ALA A 96 -10.53 -18.39 -9.34
CA ALA A 96 -11.62 -18.66 -10.27
C ALA A 96 -12.96 -18.13 -9.75
N LEU A 97 -13.18 -18.07 -8.43
CA LEU A 97 -14.37 -17.48 -7.82
C LEU A 97 -14.48 -15.97 -8.02
N LEU A 98 -13.36 -15.31 -8.33
CA LEU A 98 -13.32 -13.86 -8.60
C LEU A 98 -13.63 -13.55 -10.08
N ASN A 99 -14.17 -14.52 -10.83
CA ASN A 99 -14.68 -14.37 -12.18
C ASN A 99 -13.68 -13.72 -13.16
N GLY A 100 -12.42 -14.15 -13.09
CA GLY A 100 -11.35 -13.63 -13.95
C GLY A 100 -10.93 -12.19 -13.65
N ALA A 101 -11.21 -11.68 -12.45
CA ALA A 101 -10.72 -10.38 -12.00
C ALA A 101 -9.20 -10.25 -12.21
N LYS A 102 -8.79 -9.08 -12.69
CA LYS A 102 -7.39 -8.70 -12.85
C LYS A 102 -6.95 -7.89 -11.63
N PHE A 103 -5.67 -8.01 -11.28
CA PHE A 103 -5.13 -7.45 -10.05
C PHE A 103 -3.87 -6.66 -10.37
N THR A 104 -3.85 -5.42 -9.91
CA THR A 104 -2.67 -4.55 -9.99
C THR A 104 -2.33 -4.08 -8.58
N HIS A 105 -1.08 -4.28 -8.17
CA HIS A 105 -0.50 -3.71 -6.96
C HIS A 105 0.21 -2.41 -7.34
N LEU A 106 -0.43 -1.29 -7.02
CA LEU A 106 0.07 0.07 -7.25
C LEU A 106 0.72 0.61 -5.98
N PHE A 107 1.95 1.11 -6.05
CA PHE A 107 2.64 1.74 -4.91
C PHE A 107 3.65 2.80 -5.38
N GLY A 108 4.01 3.74 -4.50
CA GLY A 108 5.02 4.77 -4.79
C GLY A 108 6.45 4.30 -4.48
N ASP A 109 7.47 4.90 -5.13
CA ASP A 109 8.89 4.61 -4.84
C ASP A 109 9.55 5.55 -3.81
N ASN A 110 8.84 6.57 -3.33
CA ASN A 110 9.25 7.40 -2.19
C ASN A 110 8.39 7.11 -0.94
N THR A 111 7.87 5.89 -0.81
CA THR A 111 7.05 5.43 0.31
C THR A 111 7.89 4.77 1.42
N MET A 112 7.28 4.33 2.51
CA MET A 112 8.00 3.58 3.54
C MET A 112 8.53 2.25 3.00
N TRP A 113 9.72 1.85 3.45
CA TRP A 113 10.43 0.65 2.98
C TRP A 113 9.58 -0.63 3.00
N ASN A 114 8.71 -0.79 4.00
CA ASN A 114 7.91 -1.99 4.19
C ASN A 114 6.88 -2.20 3.07
N ILE A 115 6.39 -1.13 2.46
CA ILE A 115 5.45 -1.20 1.33
C ILE A 115 6.17 -1.75 0.10
N ILE A 116 7.35 -1.21 -0.21
CA ILE A 116 8.18 -1.67 -1.35
C ILE A 116 8.62 -3.11 -1.12
N TYR A 117 9.10 -3.43 0.07
CA TYR A 117 9.53 -4.78 0.42
C TYR A 117 8.37 -5.79 0.32
N ALA A 118 7.17 -5.43 0.79
CA ALA A 118 5.99 -6.27 0.64
C ALA A 118 5.63 -6.52 -0.84
N ALA A 119 5.78 -5.51 -1.71
CA ALA A 119 5.59 -5.68 -3.15
C ALA A 119 6.60 -6.66 -3.75
N TRP A 120 7.90 -6.55 -3.40
CA TRP A 120 8.93 -7.50 -3.86
C TRP A 120 8.64 -8.93 -3.41
N VAL A 121 8.31 -9.13 -2.13
CA VAL A 121 7.95 -10.45 -1.60
C VAL A 121 6.74 -11.03 -2.33
N MET A 122 5.72 -10.22 -2.60
CA MET A 122 4.55 -10.66 -3.36
C MET A 122 4.89 -10.98 -4.80
N GLU A 123 5.74 -10.20 -5.45
CA GLU A 123 6.20 -10.46 -6.82
C GLU A 123 6.96 -11.79 -6.90
N SER A 124 7.85 -12.07 -5.94
CA SER A 124 8.54 -13.36 -5.82
C SER A 124 7.54 -14.51 -5.66
N ARG A 125 6.53 -14.36 -4.79
CA ARG A 125 5.50 -15.40 -4.57
C ARG A 125 4.63 -15.64 -5.80
N VAL A 126 4.28 -14.61 -6.55
CA VAL A 126 3.55 -14.75 -7.83
C VAL A 126 4.40 -15.51 -8.84
N LYS A 127 5.71 -15.21 -8.93
CA LYS A 127 6.65 -15.93 -9.79
C LYS A 127 6.79 -17.40 -9.38
N GLU A 128 6.91 -17.67 -8.08
CA GLU A 128 7.00 -19.03 -7.52
C GLU A 128 5.73 -19.85 -7.79
N ALA A 129 4.54 -19.24 -7.67
CA ALA A 129 3.28 -19.90 -7.98
C ALA A 129 3.19 -20.32 -9.45
N ASN A 130 3.89 -19.59 -10.34
CA ASN A 130 4.04 -19.87 -11.77
C ASN A 130 2.70 -20.24 -12.46
N ASN A 131 1.63 -19.53 -12.10
CA ASN A 131 0.29 -19.75 -12.62
C ASN A 131 -0.27 -18.45 -13.23
N PRO A 132 -0.68 -18.46 -14.52
CA PRO A 132 -1.28 -17.29 -15.16
C PRO A 132 -2.55 -16.76 -14.45
N GLN A 133 -3.34 -17.62 -13.82
CA GLN A 133 -4.58 -17.22 -13.12
C GLN A 133 -4.31 -16.40 -11.85
N THR A 134 -3.12 -16.55 -11.27
CA THR A 134 -2.70 -15.84 -10.04
C THR A 134 -1.83 -14.63 -10.37
N HIS A 135 -1.81 -14.19 -11.63
CA HIS A 135 -1.04 -13.03 -12.05
C HIS A 135 -1.51 -11.76 -11.31
N ILE A 136 -0.52 -10.97 -10.92
CA ILE A 136 -0.66 -9.63 -10.35
C ILE A 136 0.32 -8.73 -11.11
N GLU A 137 -0.17 -7.63 -11.65
CA GLU A 137 0.66 -6.58 -12.22
C GLU A 137 1.22 -5.70 -11.08
N PHE A 138 2.50 -5.36 -11.13
CA PHE A 138 3.11 -4.48 -10.14
C PHE A 138 3.48 -3.15 -10.82
N LYS A 139 2.93 -2.05 -10.31
CA LYS A 139 3.11 -0.72 -10.89
C LYS A 139 3.67 0.24 -9.86
N VAL A 140 4.78 0.90 -10.22
CA VAL A 140 5.49 1.85 -9.37
C VAL A 140 5.20 3.28 -9.82
N MET A 141 4.69 4.10 -8.92
CA MET A 141 4.47 5.54 -9.13
C MET A 141 5.73 6.31 -8.74
N LYS A 142 6.36 6.94 -9.74
CA LYS A 142 7.64 7.65 -9.56
C LYS A 142 7.48 8.93 -8.74
N GLY A 143 8.33 9.07 -7.74
CA GLY A 143 8.39 10.19 -6.81
C GLY A 143 7.27 10.23 -5.77
N ALA A 144 6.40 9.21 -5.72
CA ALA A 144 5.20 9.17 -4.88
C ALA A 144 5.45 8.51 -3.52
N ASN A 145 4.82 9.04 -2.47
CA ASN A 145 4.80 8.40 -1.15
C ASN A 145 3.53 7.53 -0.98
N HIS A 146 3.23 7.11 0.25
CA HIS A 146 2.04 6.32 0.57
C HIS A 146 0.72 7.09 0.41
N PHE A 147 0.77 8.42 0.48
CA PHE A 147 -0.38 9.34 0.50
C PHE A 147 -0.51 10.15 -0.79
N LEU A 148 -0.08 9.60 -1.94
CA LEU A 148 -0.11 10.32 -3.23
C LEU A 148 -1.49 10.90 -3.56
N MET A 149 -2.57 10.24 -3.16
CA MET A 149 -3.94 10.73 -3.41
C MET A 149 -4.25 12.07 -2.71
N TRP A 150 -3.44 12.49 -1.74
CA TRP A 150 -3.54 13.80 -1.09
C TRP A 150 -2.60 14.82 -1.73
N ASP A 151 -1.43 14.38 -2.17
CA ASP A 151 -0.40 15.28 -2.71
C ASP A 151 -0.62 15.62 -4.19
N GLU A 152 -1.00 14.62 -4.99
CA GLU A 152 -1.18 14.70 -6.45
C GLU A 152 -2.44 13.88 -6.87
N PRO A 153 -3.65 14.31 -6.46
CA PRO A 153 -4.88 13.54 -6.65
C PRO A 153 -5.19 13.22 -8.11
N GLU A 154 -4.90 14.14 -9.04
CA GLU A 154 -5.11 13.93 -10.47
C GLU A 154 -4.18 12.86 -11.04
N VAL A 155 -2.93 12.84 -10.59
CA VAL A 155 -1.96 11.80 -10.97
C VAL A 155 -2.40 10.46 -10.41
N CYS A 156 -2.76 10.40 -9.13
CA CYS A 156 -3.26 9.17 -8.51
C CYS A 156 -4.49 8.62 -9.24
N MET A 157 -5.46 9.48 -9.56
CA MET A 157 -6.67 9.07 -10.29
C MET A 157 -6.35 8.59 -11.70
N LYS A 158 -5.44 9.25 -12.41
CA LYS A 158 -4.98 8.81 -13.73
C LYS A 158 -4.34 7.41 -13.66
N GLU A 159 -3.47 7.18 -12.69
CA GLU A 159 -2.82 5.88 -12.51
C GLU A 159 -3.83 4.79 -12.15
N LEU A 160 -4.78 5.07 -11.25
CA LEU A 160 -5.86 4.15 -10.90
C LEU A 160 -6.73 3.79 -12.11
N LEU A 161 -7.14 4.79 -12.91
CA LEU A 161 -7.93 4.56 -14.13
C LEU A 161 -7.16 3.73 -15.15
N SER A 162 -5.86 4.00 -15.35
CA SER A 162 -5.04 3.19 -16.26
C SER A 162 -4.92 1.73 -15.84
N CYS A 163 -5.06 1.42 -14.54
CA CYS A 163 -5.08 0.04 -14.07
C CYS A 163 -6.40 -0.67 -14.39
N MET A 164 -7.44 0.05 -14.80
CA MET A 164 -8.75 -0.51 -15.18
C MET A 164 -8.94 -0.61 -16.70
N GLU A 165 -8.06 0.01 -17.49
CA GLU A 165 -8.06 -0.07 -18.94
C GLU A 165 -7.49 -1.44 -19.36
N TYR A 166 -8.34 -2.29 -19.92
CA TYR A 166 -8.05 -3.70 -20.21
C TYR A 166 -8.52 -4.11 -21.60
#